data_AF-A0A6N7PXK8-F1
#
_entry.id   AF-A0A6N7PXK8-F1
#
_cell.length_a   1.000
_cell.length_b   1.000
_cell.length_c   1.000
_cell.angle_alpha   90.00
_cell.angle_beta   90.00
_cell.angle_gamma   90.00
#
_symmetry.space_group_name_H-M   'P 1'
#
loop_
_entity.id
_entity.type
_entity.pdbx_description
1 polymer ?
#
loop_
_entity_poly.entity_id
_entity_poly.type
_entity_poly.pdbx_seq_one_letter_code
_entity_poly.pdbx_strand_id
1 'polypeptide(L)'
;MNAPDKKRRLPLVQAGPPPDEPDAEDRPPWHWSGIGAVATFLVWLPLAAIAAKLGARIVDQAELGVPVPEGARTAVPLSAQLALIGLQLAGFLVATLSGGLLVGRFGGKAGPKEGAVGGFVAAALAWALAAAAPTPGPGAPIWAALLVLLGGLGAGCGFLGARWGYTRRHPAERRGAGT
;
A
#
# COMPACT_ATOMS: atom_id res chain seq x y z
N MET A 1 19.52 -61.58 23.60
CA MET A 1 19.90 -60.74 22.45
C MET A 1 18.62 -60.25 21.80
N ASN A 2 18.22 -59.01 22.08
CA ASN A 2 16.98 -58.43 21.54
C ASN A 2 17.33 -57.61 20.29
N ALA A 3 16.88 -58.04 19.12
CA ALA A 3 16.90 -57.19 17.93
C ALA A 3 15.73 -56.19 18.05
N PRO A 4 15.96 -54.87 17.98
CA PRO A 4 14.87 -53.90 18.07
C PRO A 4 14.00 -54.00 16.82
N ASP A 5 12.71 -54.21 17.07
CA ASP A 5 11.66 -54.39 16.11
C ASP A 5 11.57 -53.18 15.16
N LYS A 6 11.84 -53.44 13.88
CA LYS A 6 11.99 -52.44 12.83
C LYS A 6 10.60 -52.00 12.42
N LYS A 7 10.02 -51.05 13.16
CA LYS A 7 8.69 -50.45 12.91
C LYS A 7 8.52 -50.16 11.42
N ARG A 8 7.74 -51.02 10.75
CA ARG A 8 7.38 -50.94 9.34
C ARG A 8 6.51 -49.70 9.16
N ARG A 9 7.14 -48.59 8.77
CA ARG A 9 6.42 -47.37 8.41
C ARG A 9 5.59 -47.69 7.18
N LEU A 10 4.27 -47.54 7.30
CA LEU A 10 3.36 -47.61 6.16
C LEU A 10 3.85 -46.63 5.09
N PRO A 11 3.79 -46.99 3.79
CA PRO A 11 4.05 -46.04 2.73
C PRO A 11 3.12 -44.86 2.94
N LEU A 12 3.67 -43.69 3.25
CA LEU A 12 2.92 -42.45 3.09
C LEU A 12 2.62 -42.39 1.59
N VAL A 13 1.40 -42.76 1.22
CA VAL A 13 0.82 -42.33 -0.04
C VAL A 13 0.77 -40.82 0.08
N GLN A 14 1.82 -40.17 -0.43
CA GLN A 14 1.76 -38.76 -0.78
C GLN A 14 0.70 -38.70 -1.87
N ALA A 15 -0.57 -38.58 -1.46
CA ALA A 15 -1.60 -38.11 -2.35
C ALA A 15 -1.11 -36.73 -2.78
N GLY A 16 -0.54 -36.68 -3.98
CA GLY A 16 -0.30 -35.41 -4.65
C GLY A 16 -1.62 -34.64 -4.67
N PRO A 17 -1.56 -33.30 -4.68
CA PRO A 17 -2.77 -32.49 -4.78
C PRO A 17 -3.65 -33.02 -5.93
N PRO A 18 -4.97 -33.12 -5.73
CA PRO A 18 -5.88 -33.69 -6.71
C PRO A 18 -5.72 -32.97 -8.06
N PRO A 19 -5.60 -33.71 -9.20
CA PRO A 19 -5.24 -33.15 -10.50
C PRO A 19 -6.30 -32.20 -11.11
N ASP A 20 -7.47 -32.08 -10.49
CA ASP A 20 -8.62 -31.32 -10.99
C ASP A 20 -9.04 -30.14 -10.08
N GLU A 21 -8.32 -29.85 -9.00
CA GLU A 21 -8.41 -28.53 -8.39
C GLU A 21 -7.51 -27.61 -9.22
N PRO A 22 -8.06 -26.66 -10.03
CA PRO A 22 -7.21 -25.71 -10.72
C PRO A 22 -6.38 -25.04 -9.66
N ASP A 23 -5.06 -25.26 -9.68
CA ASP A 23 -4.11 -24.68 -8.74
C ASP A 23 -4.56 -23.25 -8.47
N ALA A 24 -5.09 -22.99 -7.27
CA ALA A 24 -5.73 -21.73 -6.92
C ALA A 24 -4.74 -20.53 -6.96
N GLU A 25 -3.52 -20.80 -7.41
CA GLU A 25 -2.29 -20.07 -7.22
C GLU A 25 -1.63 -19.57 -8.50
N ASP A 26 -2.10 -19.94 -9.70
CA ASP A 26 -1.56 -19.35 -10.94
C ASP A 26 -2.42 -18.21 -11.50
N ARG A 27 -2.78 -17.27 -10.62
CA ARG A 27 -3.34 -15.99 -11.08
C ARG A 27 -2.24 -15.22 -11.83
N PRO A 28 -2.55 -14.61 -12.99
CA PRO A 28 -1.56 -13.86 -13.73
C PRO A 28 -1.02 -12.69 -12.88
N PRO A 29 0.29 -12.37 -12.96
CA PRO A 29 0.95 -11.42 -12.05
C PRO A 29 0.29 -10.04 -11.98
N TRP A 30 -0.29 -9.56 -13.10
CA TRP A 30 -0.95 -8.25 -13.16
C TRP A 30 -2.19 -8.13 -12.24
N HIS A 31 -2.87 -9.25 -11.92
CA HIS A 31 -3.98 -9.22 -10.97
C HIS A 31 -3.54 -8.74 -9.59
N TRP A 32 -2.31 -9.09 -9.19
CA TRP A 32 -1.76 -8.68 -7.90
C TRP A 32 -1.46 -7.19 -7.82
N SER A 33 -1.16 -6.53 -8.95
CA SER A 33 -1.07 -5.07 -8.99
C SER A 33 -2.42 -4.41 -8.71
N GLY A 34 -3.51 -4.94 -9.27
CA GLY A 34 -4.86 -4.48 -8.98
C GLY A 34 -5.25 -4.68 -7.52
N ILE A 35 -4.97 -5.87 -6.96
CA ILE A 35 -5.20 -6.16 -5.53
C ILE A 35 -4.38 -5.22 -4.64
N GLY A 36 -3.12 -4.98 -4.99
CA GLY A 36 -2.25 -4.03 -4.28
C GLY A 36 -2.83 -2.62 -4.25
N ALA A 37 -3.32 -2.12 -5.39
CA ALA A 37 -3.96 -0.81 -5.46
C ALA A 37 -5.23 -0.74 -4.58
N VAL A 38 -6.10 -1.75 -4.64
CA VAL A 38 -7.31 -1.83 -3.81
C VAL A 38 -6.94 -1.86 -2.32
N ALA A 39 -5.97 -2.70 -1.93
CA ALA A 39 -5.49 -2.78 -0.56
C ALA A 39 -4.93 -1.45 -0.07
N THR A 40 -4.19 -0.72 -0.92
CA THR A 40 -3.74 0.64 -0.63
C THR A 40 -4.91 1.57 -0.36
N PHE A 41 -5.98 1.59 -1.18
CA PHE A 41 -7.14 2.43 -0.93
C PHE A 41 -7.88 2.07 0.37
N LEU A 42 -8.02 0.78 0.67
CA LEU A 42 -8.67 0.31 1.89
C LEU A 42 -7.95 0.80 3.16
N VAL A 43 -6.62 0.93 3.10
CA VAL A 43 -5.82 1.48 4.21
C VAL A 43 -5.78 3.00 4.17
N TRP A 44 -5.65 3.60 2.98
CA TRP A 44 -5.47 5.04 2.81
C TRP A 44 -6.73 5.83 3.15
N LEU A 45 -7.92 5.40 2.71
CA LEU A 45 -9.16 6.17 2.92
C LEU A 45 -9.48 6.41 4.41
N PRO A 46 -9.40 5.39 5.30
CA PRO A 46 -9.55 5.62 6.74
C PRO A 46 -8.48 6.56 7.31
N LEU A 47 -7.21 6.40 6.92
CA LEU A 47 -6.13 7.28 7.37
C LEU A 47 -6.34 8.72 6.92
N ALA A 48 -6.78 8.92 5.68
CA ALA A 48 -7.08 10.23 5.12
C ALA A 48 -8.24 10.91 5.84
N ALA A 49 -9.28 10.15 6.20
CA ALA A 49 -10.40 10.65 7.00
C ALA A 49 -9.96 11.05 8.42
N ILE A 50 -9.08 10.27 9.06
CA ILE A 50 -8.51 10.60 10.36
C ILE A 50 -7.66 11.88 10.26
N ALA A 51 -6.79 11.98 9.26
CA ALA A 51 -5.97 13.17 9.02
C ALA A 51 -6.82 14.42 8.77
N ALA A 52 -7.90 14.30 8.00
CA ALA A 52 -8.85 15.39 7.76
C ALA A 52 -9.55 15.83 9.06
N LYS A 53 -10.01 14.89 9.90
CA LYS A 53 -10.61 15.20 11.20
C LYS A 53 -9.63 15.90 12.15
N LEU A 54 -8.38 15.45 12.16
CA LEU A 54 -7.33 16.11 12.96
C LEU A 54 -7.05 17.52 12.43
N GLY A 55 -7.03 17.70 11.11
CA GLY A 55 -6.86 19.03 10.51
C GLY A 55 -7.98 20.00 10.85
N ALA A 56 -9.24 19.55 10.79
CA ALA A 56 -10.39 20.36 11.21
C ALA A 56 -10.23 20.84 12.66
N ARG A 57 -9.84 19.93 13.58
CA ARG A 57 -9.61 20.30 14.99
C ARG A 57 -8.50 21.33 15.20
N ILE A 58 -7.42 21.24 14.42
CA ILE A 58 -6.31 22.19 14.52
C ILE A 58 -6.75 23.58 14.04
N VAL A 59 -7.55 23.64 12.97
CA VAL A 59 -8.11 24.90 12.47
C VAL A 59 -9.09 25.49 13.49
N ASP A 60 -10.02 24.69 14.02
CA ASP A 60 -10.98 25.13 15.03
C ASP A 60 -10.28 25.69 16.30
N GLN A 61 -9.18 25.04 16.73
CA GLN A 61 -8.38 25.52 17.87
C GLN A 61 -7.63 26.81 17.59
N ALA A 62 -7.23 27.06 16.34
CA ALA A 62 -6.57 28.31 15.96
C ALA A 62 -7.55 29.50 15.94
N GLU A 63 -8.86 29.24 15.78
CA GLU A 63 -9.91 30.27 15.67
C GLU A 63 -10.54 30.67 17.02
N LEU A 64 -10.29 29.92 18.11
CA LEU A 64 -10.90 30.10 19.44
C LEU A 64 -10.56 31.41 20.19
N GLY A 65 -9.98 32.43 19.54
CA GLY A 65 -9.62 33.70 20.17
C GLY A 65 -9.81 34.97 19.32
N VAL A 66 -10.26 34.86 18.06
CA VAL A 66 -10.44 36.01 17.17
C VAL A 66 -11.77 35.88 16.43
N PRO A 67 -12.76 36.77 16.66
CA PRO A 67 -13.98 36.78 15.88
C PRO A 67 -13.64 37.08 14.41
N VAL A 68 -13.79 36.09 13.54
CA VAL A 68 -13.57 36.22 12.11
C VAL A 68 -14.78 36.95 11.51
N PRO A 69 -14.59 38.07 10.80
CA PRO A 69 -15.70 38.75 10.11
C PRO A 69 -16.35 37.81 9.10
N GLU A 70 -17.70 37.81 9.00
CA GLU A 70 -18.42 37.09 7.96
C GLU A 70 -17.89 37.51 6.57
N GLY A 71 -17.24 36.58 5.87
CA GLY A 71 -16.65 36.81 4.55
C GLY A 71 -15.12 36.86 4.50
N ALA A 72 -14.42 36.88 5.65
CA ALA A 72 -12.96 36.72 5.66
C ALA A 72 -12.60 35.24 5.41
N ARG A 73 -11.93 34.95 4.29
CA ARG A 73 -11.28 33.65 4.08
C ARG A 73 -10.23 33.49 5.18
N THR A 74 -10.43 32.57 6.12
CA THR A 74 -9.42 32.31 7.15
C THR A 74 -8.18 31.76 6.46
N ALA A 75 -7.13 32.58 6.45
CA ALA A 75 -5.84 32.19 5.89
C ALA A 75 -5.21 31.20 6.86
N VAL A 76 -5.42 29.90 6.60
CA VAL A 76 -4.74 28.83 7.35
C VAL A 76 -3.23 29.07 7.25
N PRO A 77 -2.49 29.13 8.36
CA PRO A 77 -1.07 29.43 8.33
C PRO A 77 -0.33 28.37 7.49
N LEU A 78 0.68 28.81 6.72
CA LEU A 78 1.43 27.94 5.81
C LEU A 78 2.01 26.71 6.53
N SER A 79 2.46 26.86 7.77
CA SER A 79 2.97 25.74 8.59
C SER A 79 1.91 24.67 8.84
N ALA A 80 0.66 25.05 9.13
CA ALA A 80 -0.45 24.11 9.30
C ALA A 80 -0.82 23.45 7.98
N GLN A 81 -0.84 24.19 6.86
CA GLN A 81 -1.07 23.61 5.54
C GLN A 81 -0.01 22.55 5.20
N LEU A 82 1.27 22.87 5.40
CA LEU A 82 2.37 21.94 5.16
C LEU A 82 2.30 20.72 6.09
N ALA A 83 1.91 20.89 7.35
CA ALA A 83 1.73 19.79 8.29
C ALA A 83 0.59 18.85 7.84
N LEU A 84 -0.52 19.39 7.35
CA LEU A 84 -1.64 18.59 6.84
C LEU A 84 -1.29 17.86 5.55
N ILE A 85 -0.59 18.52 4.62
CA ILE A 85 -0.08 17.89 3.41
C ILE A 85 0.89 16.76 3.77
N GLY A 86 1.81 17.00 4.70
CA GLY A 86 2.76 16.01 5.19
C GLY A 86 2.08 14.81 5.85
N LEU A 87 1.04 15.04 6.66
CA LEU A 87 0.27 13.98 7.31
C LEU A 87 -0.48 13.11 6.29
N GLN A 88 -1.12 13.74 5.30
CA GLN A 88 -1.81 13.02 4.22
C GLN A 88 -0.84 12.21 3.36
N LEU A 89 0.32 12.80 3.03
CA LEU A 89 1.38 12.11 2.30
C LEU A 89 1.89 10.91 3.09
N ALA A 90 2.18 11.07 4.38
CA ALA A 90 2.61 9.97 5.24
C ALA A 90 1.58 8.84 5.28
N GLY A 91 0.28 9.16 5.42
CA GLY A 91 -0.80 8.17 5.36
C GLY A 91 -0.83 7.40 4.04
N PHE A 92 -0.63 8.09 2.91
CA PHE A 92 -0.53 7.47 1.59
C PHE A 92 0.71 6.57 1.45
N LEU A 93 1.88 6.98 1.94
CA LEU A 93 3.10 6.17 1.91
C LEU A 93 2.96 4.90 2.76
N VAL A 94 2.34 5.00 3.94
CA VAL A 94 2.03 3.83 4.78
C VAL A 94 1.07 2.88 4.08
N ALA A 95 0.03 3.41 3.41
CA ALA A 95 -0.94 2.61 2.69
C ALA A 95 -0.34 1.91 1.46
N THR A 96 0.53 2.58 0.70
CA THR A 96 1.24 1.98 -0.46
C THR A 96 2.25 0.92 -0.01
N LEU A 97 2.98 1.17 1.07
CA LEU A 97 3.86 0.18 1.70
C LEU A 97 3.06 -1.06 2.15
N SER A 98 1.89 -0.86 2.74
CA SER A 98 1.02 -1.94 3.24
C SER A 98 0.43 -2.76 2.09
N GLY A 99 -0.07 -2.10 1.04
CA GLY A 99 -0.55 -2.76 -0.18
C GLY A 99 0.55 -3.57 -0.86
N GLY A 100 1.75 -2.98 -1.00
CA GLY A 100 2.94 -3.69 -1.48
C GLY A 100 3.28 -4.91 -0.62
N LEU A 101 3.30 -4.76 0.71
CA LEU A 101 3.60 -5.86 1.63
C LEU A 101 2.62 -7.03 1.49
N LEU A 102 1.33 -6.74 1.31
CA LEU A 102 0.30 -7.75 1.05
C LEU A 102 0.59 -8.48 -0.26
N VAL A 103 0.87 -7.74 -1.34
CA VAL A 103 1.23 -8.32 -2.64
C VAL A 103 2.47 -9.20 -2.54
N GLY A 104 3.54 -8.74 -1.91
CA GLY A 104 4.75 -9.53 -1.77
C GLY A 104 4.59 -10.78 -0.89
N ARG A 105 3.71 -10.71 0.11
CA ARG A 105 3.47 -11.83 1.05
C ARG A 105 2.59 -12.93 0.45
N PHE A 106 1.53 -12.53 -0.25
CA PHE A 106 0.49 -13.47 -0.73
C PHE A 106 0.52 -13.69 -2.26
N GLY A 107 1.35 -12.96 -2.98
CA GLY A 107 1.29 -12.79 -4.42
C GLY A 107 1.62 -13.98 -5.32
N GLY A 108 1.87 -15.19 -4.79
CA GLY A 108 2.34 -16.29 -5.63
C GLY A 108 3.65 -15.93 -6.32
N LYS A 109 3.63 -15.81 -7.66
CA LYS A 109 4.73 -15.37 -8.52
C LYS A 109 4.92 -13.84 -8.57
N ALA A 110 3.97 -13.06 -8.05
CA ALA A 110 4.08 -11.61 -7.98
C ALA A 110 5.14 -11.19 -6.96
N GLY A 111 5.91 -10.17 -7.33
CA GLY A 111 7.05 -9.70 -6.57
C GLY A 111 7.09 -8.17 -6.45
N PRO A 112 8.29 -7.60 -6.30
CA PRO A 112 8.46 -6.16 -6.11
C PRO A 112 7.92 -5.31 -7.27
N LYS A 113 7.93 -5.83 -8.51
CA LYS A 113 7.44 -5.12 -9.70
C LYS A 113 5.93 -4.88 -9.61
N GLU A 114 5.17 -5.90 -9.25
CA GLU A 114 3.71 -5.84 -9.16
C GLU A 114 3.26 -4.92 -8.02
N GLY A 115 4.01 -4.91 -6.91
CA GLY A 115 3.81 -3.97 -5.81
C GLY A 115 4.09 -2.51 -6.21
N ALA A 116 5.13 -2.27 -7.03
CA ALA A 116 5.42 -0.93 -7.57
C ALA A 116 4.30 -0.43 -8.49
N VAL A 117 3.83 -1.29 -9.41
CA VAL A 117 2.73 -0.97 -10.31
C VAL A 117 1.45 -0.70 -9.52
N GLY A 118 1.14 -1.52 -8.50
CA GLY A 118 -0.03 -1.29 -7.63
C GLY A 118 0.02 0.05 -6.90
N GLY A 119 1.19 0.42 -6.36
CA GLY A 119 1.42 1.71 -5.72
C GLY A 119 1.29 2.90 -6.68
N PHE A 120 1.81 2.77 -7.92
CA PHE A 120 1.66 3.79 -8.96
C PHE A 120 0.19 3.96 -9.37
N VAL A 121 -0.53 2.85 -9.62
CA VAL A 121 -1.95 2.88 -9.99
C VAL A 121 -2.77 3.54 -8.89
N ALA A 122 -2.48 3.25 -7.62
CA ALA A 122 -3.14 3.92 -6.50
C ALA A 122 -2.91 5.43 -6.49
N ALA A 123 -1.66 5.87 -6.70
CA ALA A 123 -1.33 7.29 -6.84
C ALA A 123 -2.04 7.95 -8.03
N ALA A 124 -2.09 7.29 -9.18
CA ALA A 124 -2.76 7.81 -10.38
C ALA A 124 -4.27 7.98 -10.16
N LEU A 125 -4.91 7.04 -9.46
CA LEU A 125 -6.32 7.14 -9.09
C LEU A 125 -6.57 8.27 -8.07
N ALA A 126 -5.74 8.38 -7.04
CA ALA A 126 -5.84 9.48 -6.07
C ALA A 126 -5.63 10.85 -6.74
N TRP A 127 -4.66 10.94 -7.65
CA TRP A 127 -4.41 12.10 -8.48
C TRP A 127 -5.61 12.45 -9.36
N ALA A 128 -6.22 11.46 -10.03
CA ALA A 128 -7.39 11.66 -10.89
C ALA A 128 -8.60 12.16 -10.09
N LEU A 129 -8.83 11.60 -8.89
CA LEU A 129 -9.88 12.06 -7.99
C LEU A 129 -9.64 13.51 -7.53
N ALA A 130 -8.40 13.87 -7.22
CA ALA A 130 -8.04 15.24 -6.85
C ALA A 130 -8.22 16.22 -8.02
N ALA A 131 -7.84 15.82 -9.24
CA ALA A 131 -7.99 16.64 -10.45
C ALA A 131 -9.45 16.83 -10.86
N ALA A 132 -10.32 15.87 -10.54
CA ALA A 132 -11.76 15.95 -10.80
C ALA A 132 -12.54 16.78 -9.76
N ALA A 133 -11.90 17.22 -8.67
CA ALA A 133 -12.56 18.02 -7.65
C ALA A 133 -12.93 19.42 -8.21
N PRO A 134 -14.10 19.97 -7.85
CA PRO A 134 -14.56 21.28 -8.34
C PRO A 134 -13.85 22.43 -7.60
N THR A 135 -12.52 22.49 -7.71
CA THR A 135 -11.69 23.54 -7.12
C THR A 135 -10.81 24.19 -8.19
N PRO A 136 -10.43 25.47 -8.04
CA PRO A 136 -9.45 26.08 -8.92
C PRO A 136 -8.14 25.29 -8.87
N GLY A 137 -7.90 24.50 -9.91
CA GLY A 137 -6.75 23.62 -9.98
C GLY A 137 -5.48 24.39 -10.34
N PRO A 138 -4.30 23.89 -9.92
CA PRO A 138 -3.05 24.35 -10.50
C PRO A 138 -3.04 23.99 -12.00
N GLY A 139 -2.33 24.75 -12.84
CA GLY A 139 -2.30 24.49 -14.29
C GLY A 139 -1.83 23.07 -14.65
N ALA A 140 -2.13 22.62 -15.88
CA ALA A 140 -1.75 21.30 -16.41
C ALA A 140 -0.31 20.82 -16.11
N PRO A 141 0.76 21.65 -16.25
CA PRO A 141 2.12 21.17 -15.96
C PRO A 141 2.34 20.82 -14.49
N ILE A 142 1.67 21.52 -13.56
CA ILE A 142 1.79 21.24 -12.13
C ILE A 142 1.08 19.91 -11.82
N TRP A 143 -0.09 19.66 -12.40
CA TRP A 143 -0.76 18.37 -12.26
C TRP A 143 0.09 17.22 -12.79
N ALA A 144 0.73 17.38 -13.95
CA ALA A 144 1.64 16.37 -14.48
C ALA A 144 2.83 16.12 -13.54
N ALA A 145 3.44 17.17 -13.00
CA ALA A 145 4.54 17.06 -12.03
C ALA A 145 4.09 16.33 -10.75
N LEU A 146 2.90 16.64 -10.24
CA LEU A 146 2.31 15.96 -9.08
C LEU A 146 2.07 14.48 -9.34
N LEU A 147 1.60 14.10 -10.54
CA LEU A 147 1.42 12.69 -10.90
C LEU A 147 2.76 11.95 -10.91
N VAL A 148 3.80 12.54 -11.50
CA VAL A 148 5.13 11.93 -11.55
C VAL A 148 5.69 11.77 -10.15
N LEU A 149 5.61 12.80 -9.32
CA LEU A 149 6.11 12.78 -7.95
C LEU A 149 5.35 11.75 -7.09
N LEU A 150 4.03 11.84 -7.05
CA LEU A 150 3.19 10.98 -6.21
C LEU A 150 3.20 9.53 -6.73
N GLY A 151 3.16 9.35 -8.05
CA GLY A 151 3.30 8.05 -8.70
C GLY A 151 4.64 7.40 -8.41
N GLY A 152 5.73 8.15 -8.48
CA GLY A 152 7.07 7.67 -8.14
C GLY A 152 7.20 7.26 -6.67
N LEU A 153 6.67 8.08 -5.75
CA LEU A 153 6.64 7.75 -4.32
C LEU A 153 5.80 6.51 -4.03
N GLY A 154 4.59 6.43 -4.60
CA GLY A 154 3.71 5.27 -4.46
C GLY A 154 4.36 3.99 -5.01
N ALA A 155 5.00 4.06 -6.18
CA ALA A 155 5.74 2.95 -6.76
C ALA A 155 6.92 2.52 -5.90
N GLY A 156 7.70 3.48 -5.38
CA GLY A 156 8.84 3.20 -4.50
C GLY A 156 8.44 2.52 -3.20
N CYS A 157 7.42 3.05 -2.52
CA CYS A 157 6.89 2.44 -1.28
C CYS A 157 6.23 1.09 -1.54
N GLY A 158 5.46 0.95 -2.62
CA GLY A 158 4.87 -0.33 -3.04
C GLY A 158 5.94 -1.39 -3.35
N PHE A 159 7.02 -1.02 -4.04
CA PHE A 159 8.17 -1.89 -4.31
C PHE A 159 8.83 -2.37 -3.01
N LEU A 160 9.13 -1.45 -2.10
CA LEU A 160 9.77 -1.77 -0.82
C LEU A 160 8.88 -2.67 0.04
N GLY A 161 7.58 -2.39 0.09
CA GLY A 161 6.59 -3.21 0.78
C GLY A 161 6.58 -4.62 0.23
N ALA A 162 6.47 -4.77 -1.09
CA ALA A 162 6.45 -6.06 -1.75
C ALA A 162 7.76 -6.84 -1.59
N ARG A 163 8.91 -6.16 -1.65
CA ARG A 163 10.20 -6.79 -1.35
C ARG A 163 10.24 -7.32 0.08
N TRP A 164 9.73 -6.57 1.04
CA TRP A 164 9.68 -7.01 2.43
C TRP A 164 8.73 -8.20 2.64
N GLY A 165 7.54 -8.16 2.02
CA GLY A 165 6.60 -9.29 2.01
C GLY A 165 7.22 -10.56 1.41
N TYR A 166 7.88 -10.41 0.26
CA TYR A 166 8.50 -11.52 -0.49
C TYR A 166 9.61 -12.20 0.32
N THR A 167 10.51 -11.42 0.91
CA THR A 167 11.62 -11.95 1.72
C THR A 167 11.16 -12.73 2.96
N ARG A 168 9.96 -12.43 3.49
CA ARG A 168 9.38 -13.16 4.63
C ARG A 168 8.70 -14.47 4.24
N ARG A 169 8.45 -14.71 2.95
CA ARG A 169 7.79 -15.94 2.46
C ARG A 169 8.74 -17.13 2.36
N HIS A 170 10.02 -16.91 2.05
CA HIS A 170 11.03 -17.96 1.84
C HIS A 170 12.13 -17.99 2.92
N PRO A 171 11.82 -18.21 4.21
CA PRO A 171 12.84 -18.31 5.25
C PRO A 171 13.71 -19.58 5.12
N ALA A 172 13.21 -20.63 4.45
CA ALA A 172 13.88 -21.93 4.34
C ALA A 172 15.03 -21.96 3.31
N GLU A 173 14.91 -21.27 2.17
CA GLU A 173 15.98 -21.23 1.15
C GLU A 173 17.25 -20.54 1.66
N ARG A 174 17.12 -19.57 2.59
CA ARG A 174 18.26 -18.89 3.20
C ARG A 174 19.10 -19.79 4.11
N ARG A 175 18.55 -20.90 4.60
CA ARG A 175 19.28 -21.84 5.48
C ARG A 175 20.08 -22.89 4.70
N GLY A 176 19.83 -23.08 3.40
CA GLY A 176 20.52 -24.06 2.56
C GLY A 176 21.67 -23.50 1.71
N ALA A 177 21.79 -22.18 1.57
CA ALA A 177 22.84 -21.54 0.74
C ALA A 177 24.14 -21.23 1.52
N GLY A 178 24.26 -21.73 2.75
CA GLY A 178 25.38 -21.43 3.65
C GLY A 178 26.17 -22.65 4.13
N THR A 179 25.99 -23.81 3.49
CA THR A 179 26.77 -25.04 3.72
C THR A 179 27.40 -25.49 2.42
#